data_AF-A0A7S2UGI8-F1
#
_entry.id   AF-A0A7S2UGI8-F1
#
_cell.length_a   1.000
_cell.length_b   1.000
_cell.length_c   1.000
_cell.angle_alpha   90.00
_cell.angle_beta   90.00
_cell.angle_gamma   90.00
#
_symmetry.space_group_name_H-M   'P 1'
#
loop_
_entity.id
_entity.type
_entity.pdbx_description
1 polymer ?
#
loop_
_entity_poly.entity_id
_entity_poly.type
_entity_poly.pdbx_seq_one_letter_code
_entity_poly.pdbx_strand_id
1 'polypeptide(L)'
;IIHNQGADGLSICSALKKAFNSTSIPQGEERKVIYRYPCSDRKLGNRLPRVYYAWLLAQASGAEFEYHCEEEYNGTFIANLQEMYPSAEKKRLAKELHLPTLMEICDTCDTIYPLKCKPGSLDLVTDNFRYDLNSIASKMSEEAKLNHSDIAIHVRCGDALRTTKNSYGILPHSTYSRIIREEFPGDSLKGTISIVTQPFDAEYLRLEDRESGAKCRIIIEDLVSYLRQEFPSAQVDLHNHHSDTIAMTYARLVLAKKMTICGPSTFCKMASVAS
;
A
#
# COMPACT_ATOMS: atom_id res chain seq x y z
N ILE A 1 19.59 13.97 12.73
CA ILE A 1 18.39 14.41 11.98
C ILE A 1 18.65 14.20 10.49
N ILE A 2 17.92 13.29 9.83
CA ILE A 2 18.07 13.04 8.39
C ILE A 2 16.98 13.83 7.65
N HIS A 3 17.33 14.94 7.00
CA HIS A 3 16.42 15.66 6.11
C HIS A 3 16.43 15.00 4.73
N ASN A 4 15.44 14.15 4.43
CA ASN A 4 15.30 13.58 3.10
C ASN A 4 14.37 14.45 2.24
N GLN A 5 14.91 15.51 1.66
CA GLN A 5 14.24 16.28 0.63
C GLN A 5 14.45 15.56 -0.71
N GLY A 6 13.44 14.78 -1.13
CA GLY A 6 13.32 14.26 -2.51
C GLY A 6 14.55 13.56 -3.07
N ALA A 7 14.83 12.33 -2.64
CA ALA A 7 15.84 11.50 -3.30
C ALA A 7 15.25 10.88 -4.59
N ASP A 8 15.60 11.48 -5.72
CA ASP A 8 15.54 10.85 -7.03
C ASP A 8 16.54 9.68 -7.09
N GLY A 9 16.06 8.49 -7.48
CA GLY A 9 16.86 7.46 -8.14
C GLY A 9 17.92 6.67 -7.37
N LEU A 10 18.23 6.96 -6.10
CA LEU A 10 19.15 6.10 -5.32
C LEU A 10 18.49 4.77 -4.95
N SER A 11 19.20 3.66 -5.11
CA SER A 11 18.73 2.39 -4.59
C SER A 11 18.58 2.49 -3.07
N ILE A 12 17.50 1.90 -2.56
CA ILE A 12 17.11 1.88 -1.15
C ILE A 12 18.29 1.55 -0.23
N CYS A 13 19.11 0.57 -0.60
CA CYS A 13 20.24 0.16 0.23
C CYS A 13 21.41 1.15 0.15
N SER A 14 21.59 1.89 -0.95
CA SER A 14 22.58 2.96 -1.04
C SER A 14 22.20 4.18 -0.19
N ALA A 15 20.92 4.55 -0.14
CA ALA A 15 20.43 5.59 0.77
C ALA A 15 20.66 5.20 2.24
N LEU A 16 20.41 3.93 2.57
CA LEU A 16 20.67 3.32 3.87
C LEU A 16 22.14 3.36 4.26
N LYS A 17 23.03 2.83 3.40
CA LYS A 17 24.49 2.84 3.65
C LYS A 17 25.03 4.25 3.75
N LYS A 18 24.54 5.19 2.94
CA LYS A 18 24.94 6.60 3.03
C LYS A 18 24.50 7.23 4.36
N ALA A 19 23.25 7.00 4.78
CA ALA A 19 22.78 7.50 6.08
C ALA A 19 23.62 6.94 7.23
N PHE A 20 23.86 5.62 7.24
CA PHE A 20 24.61 4.92 8.29
C PHE A 20 26.10 5.31 8.33
N ASN A 21 26.74 5.47 7.17
CA ASN A 21 28.16 5.83 7.07
C ASN A 21 28.41 7.33 7.26
N SER A 22 27.42 8.19 6.97
CA SER A 22 27.54 9.64 7.19
C SER A 22 27.42 10.04 8.67
N THR A 23 27.03 9.10 9.52
CA THR A 23 26.84 9.33 10.97
C THR A 23 28.06 8.91 11.77
N SER A 24 29.14 9.71 11.71
CA SER A 24 30.05 9.83 12.85
C SER A 24 29.36 10.67 13.92
N ILE A 25 28.44 10.07 14.67
CA ILE A 25 27.72 10.73 15.77
C ILE A 25 28.44 10.41 17.08
N PRO A 26 28.71 11.41 17.95
CA PRO A 26 29.31 11.20 19.27
C PRO A 26 28.55 10.14 20.08
N GLN A 27 29.28 9.30 20.83
CA GLN A 27 28.67 8.39 21.80
C GLN A 27 27.86 9.20 22.83
N GLY A 28 26.56 8.92 22.95
CA GLY A 28 25.68 9.47 23.99
C GLY A 28 24.46 10.25 23.50
N GLU A 29 24.34 10.57 22.21
CA GLU A 29 23.15 11.25 21.69
C GLU A 29 22.07 10.27 21.23
N GLU A 30 20.82 10.56 21.60
CA GLU A 30 19.65 9.81 21.20
C GLU A 30 19.43 9.98 19.68
N ARG A 31 19.49 8.86 18.95
CA ARG A 31 19.33 8.89 17.48
C ARG A 31 17.85 9.06 17.16
N LYS A 32 17.49 10.10 16.40
CA LYS A 32 16.13 10.30 15.89
C LYS A 32 16.08 10.46 14.37
N VAL A 33 15.15 9.75 13.74
CA VAL A 33 14.72 9.93 12.34
C VAL A 33 13.41 10.70 12.37
N ILE A 34 13.45 11.95 11.92
CA ILE A 34 12.28 12.83 11.84
C ILE A 34 11.84 12.87 10.39
N TYR A 35 10.67 12.30 10.09
CA TYR A 35 10.07 12.35 8.76
C TYR A 35 8.94 13.37 8.74
N ARG A 36 9.18 14.51 8.08
CA ARG A 36 8.16 15.54 7.88
C ARG A 36 7.56 15.39 6.50
N TYR A 37 6.23 15.30 6.42
CA TYR A 37 5.56 15.18 5.13
C TYR A 37 4.11 15.64 5.22
N PRO A 38 3.53 16.19 4.14
CA PRO A 38 2.12 16.54 4.14
C PRO A 38 1.23 15.30 4.31
N CYS A 39 0.11 15.43 5.00
CA CYS A 39 -0.76 14.31 5.39
C CYS A 39 -2.00 14.09 4.53
N SER A 40 -2.26 14.97 3.56
CA SER A 40 -3.47 14.90 2.73
C SER A 40 -3.75 13.48 2.23
N ASP A 41 -4.98 12.98 2.46
CA ASP A 41 -5.38 11.63 2.05
C ASP A 41 -5.10 11.35 0.57
N ARG A 42 -5.22 12.37 -0.29
CA ARG A 42 -5.04 12.30 -1.75
C ARG A 42 -3.74 11.65 -2.23
N LYS A 43 -2.72 11.52 -1.37
CA LYS A 43 -1.45 10.85 -1.70
C LYS A 43 -1.06 9.75 -0.72
N LEU A 44 -1.93 9.38 0.22
CA LEU A 44 -1.66 8.38 1.26
C LEU A 44 -1.09 7.09 0.66
N GLY A 45 -1.69 6.60 -0.43
CA GLY A 45 -1.22 5.40 -1.12
C GLY A 45 0.21 5.42 -1.64
N ASN A 46 0.70 6.60 -2.04
CA ASN A 46 2.09 6.77 -2.50
C ASN A 46 3.04 7.08 -1.34
N ARG A 47 2.48 7.53 -0.20
CA ARG A 47 3.21 8.00 0.98
C ARG A 47 3.43 6.90 1.99
N LEU A 48 2.45 6.03 2.20
CA LEU A 48 2.51 4.94 3.16
C LEU A 48 3.78 4.10 3.00
N PRO A 49 4.22 3.73 1.78
CA PRO A 49 5.46 2.99 1.60
C PRO A 49 6.70 3.80 1.98
N ARG A 50 6.68 5.12 1.77
CA ARG A 50 7.81 6.01 2.11
C ARG A 50 7.92 6.23 3.61
N VAL A 51 6.79 6.42 4.29
CA VAL A 51 6.72 6.54 5.76
C VAL A 51 7.15 5.23 6.39
N TYR A 52 6.58 4.10 5.93
CA TYR A 52 6.97 2.78 6.40
C TYR A 52 8.45 2.49 6.16
N TYR A 53 8.96 2.87 4.98
CA TYR A 53 10.38 2.78 4.69
C TYR A 53 11.22 3.61 5.66
N ALA A 54 10.89 4.89 5.87
CA ALA A 54 11.60 5.76 6.81
C ALA A 54 11.55 5.22 8.25
N TRP A 55 10.46 4.57 8.64
CA TRP A 55 10.35 3.86 9.91
C TRP A 55 11.27 2.65 9.98
N LEU A 56 11.32 1.81 8.94
CA LEU A 56 12.28 0.70 8.86
C LEU A 56 13.72 1.20 9.01
N LEU A 57 14.07 2.34 8.38
CA LEU A 57 15.38 2.98 8.53
C LEU A 57 15.68 3.36 9.98
N ALA A 58 14.69 3.88 10.68
CA ALA A 58 14.84 4.25 12.08
C ALA A 58 15.08 3.01 12.96
N GLN A 59 14.27 1.96 12.79
CA GLN A 59 14.43 0.70 13.52
C GLN A 59 15.81 0.08 13.27
N ALA A 60 16.25 0.04 12.01
CA ALA A 60 17.54 -0.46 11.58
C ALA A 60 18.74 0.22 12.25
N SER A 61 18.63 1.53 12.45
CA SER A 61 19.71 2.36 12.97
C SER A 61 19.70 2.48 14.49
N GLY A 62 18.75 1.80 15.14
CA GLY A 62 18.47 1.96 16.57
C GLY A 62 17.94 3.35 16.91
N ALA A 63 17.44 4.10 15.92
CA ALA A 63 16.91 5.44 16.09
C ALA A 63 15.42 5.42 16.46
N GLU A 64 14.99 6.40 17.23
CA GLU A 64 13.59 6.74 17.38
C GLU A 64 13.03 7.25 16.05
N PHE A 65 11.78 6.92 15.75
CA PHE A 65 11.09 7.42 14.57
C PHE A 65 10.02 8.42 15.00
N GLU A 66 10.07 9.62 14.44
CA GLU A 66 9.02 10.61 14.60
C GLU A 66 8.47 10.98 13.22
N TYR A 67 7.16 10.85 13.05
CA TYR A 67 6.44 11.37 11.89
C TYR A 67 5.81 12.70 12.25
N HIS A 68 5.99 13.72 11.41
CA HIS A 68 5.37 15.02 11.60
C HIS A 68 4.51 15.36 10.40
N CYS A 69 3.24 15.58 10.70
CA CYS A 69 2.24 15.99 9.75
C CYS A 69 2.35 17.50 9.49
N GLU A 70 2.69 17.90 8.26
CA GLU A 70 2.84 19.33 7.93
C GLU A 70 1.53 20.06 7.60
N GLU A 71 0.39 19.34 7.57
CA GLU A 71 -0.93 19.88 7.25
C GLU A 71 -1.89 19.67 8.43
N GLU A 72 -2.72 20.66 8.76
CA GLU A 72 -3.76 20.57 9.81
C GLU A 72 -4.96 19.66 9.41
N TYR A 73 -4.75 18.66 8.56
CA TYR A 73 -5.81 17.76 8.16
C TYR A 73 -5.93 16.58 9.13
N ASN A 74 -7.18 16.17 9.38
CA ASN A 74 -7.62 15.04 10.20
C ASN A 74 -7.19 13.67 9.63
N GLY A 75 -5.90 13.50 9.34
CA GLY A 75 -5.29 12.26 8.90
C GLY A 75 -5.13 11.29 10.07
N THR A 76 -6.24 10.89 10.69
CA THR A 76 -6.29 9.90 11.77
C THR A 76 -5.54 8.62 11.40
N PHE A 77 -5.49 8.25 10.11
CA PHE A 77 -4.76 7.09 9.63
C PHE A 77 -3.25 7.15 9.91
N ILE A 78 -2.58 8.28 9.69
CA ILE A 78 -1.13 8.39 9.95
C ILE A 78 -0.85 8.75 11.41
N ALA A 79 -1.71 9.52 12.07
CA ALA A 79 -1.59 9.74 13.52
C ALA A 79 -1.68 8.41 14.31
N ASN A 80 -2.57 7.51 13.88
CA ASN A 80 -2.66 6.16 14.42
C ASN A 80 -1.37 5.34 14.20
N LEU A 81 -0.58 5.58 13.13
CA LEU A 81 0.70 4.89 12.94
C LEU A 81 1.74 5.25 14.02
N GLN A 82 1.62 6.39 14.70
CA GLN A 82 2.49 6.73 15.84
C GLN A 82 1.97 6.12 17.14
N GLU A 83 0.66 6.09 17.34
CA GLU A 83 0.03 5.54 18.55
C GLU A 83 -0.03 4.00 18.58
N MET A 84 -0.12 3.33 17.43
CA MET A 84 -0.25 1.86 17.33
C MET A 84 1.05 1.09 17.57
N TYR A 85 2.17 1.75 17.88
CA TYR A 85 3.48 1.09 17.99
C TYR A 85 4.22 1.46 19.28
N PRO A 86 4.06 0.68 20.38
CA PRO A 86 5.02 0.72 21.45
C PRO A 86 6.34 0.12 20.94
N SER A 87 7.31 0.98 20.66
CA SER A 87 8.65 0.61 20.16
C SER A 87 9.35 -0.46 21.02
N ALA A 88 8.97 -0.58 22.29
CA ALA A 88 9.54 -1.51 23.26
C ALA A 88 9.20 -2.99 22.98
N GLU A 89 7.95 -3.31 22.63
CA GLU A 89 7.50 -4.70 22.51
C GLU A 89 8.03 -5.37 21.23
N LYS A 90 8.06 -4.65 20.11
CA LYS A 90 8.70 -5.14 18.88
C LYS A 90 10.23 -5.20 19.00
N LYS A 91 10.89 -4.26 19.68
CA LYS A 91 12.33 -4.37 19.99
C LYS A 91 12.64 -5.62 20.81
N ARG A 92 11.75 -5.99 21.74
CA ARG A 92 11.84 -7.24 22.51
C ARG A 92 11.70 -8.47 21.61
N LEU A 93 10.64 -8.53 20.80
CA LEU A 93 10.39 -9.64 19.86
C LEU A 93 11.51 -9.82 18.83
N ALA A 94 12.01 -8.73 18.24
CA ALA A 94 13.11 -8.80 17.28
C ALA A 94 14.41 -9.33 17.90
N LYS A 95 14.66 -8.98 19.17
CA LYS A 95 15.78 -9.48 19.96
C LYS A 95 15.61 -10.95 20.34
N GLU A 96 14.40 -11.36 20.74
CA GLU A 96 14.06 -12.75 21.11
C GLU A 96 14.13 -13.70 19.90
N LEU A 97 13.73 -13.23 18.72
CA LEU A 97 13.68 -14.04 17.49
C LEU A 97 14.97 -13.99 16.66
N HIS A 98 16.02 -13.32 17.16
CA HIS A 98 17.29 -13.12 16.43
C HIS A 98 17.10 -12.61 15.00
N LEU A 99 16.14 -11.71 14.81
CA LEU A 99 15.84 -11.20 13.49
C LEU A 99 17.02 -10.37 12.96
N PRO A 100 17.46 -10.60 11.70
CA PRO A 100 18.52 -9.80 11.12
C PRO A 100 18.11 -8.33 11.10
N THR A 101 19.00 -7.48 11.58
CA THR A 101 18.87 -6.03 11.48
C THR A 101 18.74 -5.65 10.01
N LEU A 102 18.04 -4.55 9.70
CA LEU A 102 17.95 -4.09 8.32
C LEU A 102 19.34 -3.82 7.72
N MET A 103 20.37 -3.52 8.54
CA MET A 103 21.75 -3.42 8.07
C MET A 103 22.31 -4.77 7.64
N GLU A 104 22.10 -5.84 8.40
CA GLU A 104 22.44 -7.19 7.97
C GLU A 104 21.68 -7.57 6.69
N ILE A 105 20.42 -7.14 6.55
CA ILE A 105 19.64 -7.32 5.31
C ILE A 105 20.27 -6.51 4.15
N CYS A 106 20.67 -5.26 4.37
CA CYS A 106 21.28 -4.39 3.35
C CYS A 106 22.73 -4.74 2.99
N ASP A 107 23.44 -5.38 3.90
CA ASP A 107 24.78 -5.94 3.63
C ASP A 107 24.68 -7.28 2.91
N THR A 108 23.57 -8.00 3.12
CA THR A 108 23.26 -9.23 2.38
C THR A 108 22.69 -8.95 0.99
N CYS A 109 21.89 -7.90 0.83
CA CYS A 109 21.31 -7.49 -0.46
C CYS A 109 22.27 -6.54 -1.20
N ASP A 110 23.02 -7.06 -2.17
CA ASP A 110 23.87 -6.24 -3.04
C ASP A 110 23.02 -5.16 -3.74
N THR A 111 23.28 -3.90 -3.40
CA THR A 111 22.36 -2.75 -3.55
C THR A 111 22.00 -2.38 -4.99
N ILE A 112 22.60 -3.07 -5.96
CA ILE A 112 22.42 -2.87 -7.40
C ILE A 112 21.44 -3.91 -7.98
N TYR A 113 21.23 -5.06 -7.32
CA TYR A 113 20.37 -6.14 -7.80
C TYR A 113 19.54 -6.77 -6.66
N PRO A 114 18.22 -6.49 -6.56
CA PRO A 114 17.36 -7.02 -5.49
C PRO A 114 17.20 -8.55 -5.48
N LEU A 115 17.73 -9.26 -6.49
CA LEU A 115 17.70 -10.72 -6.61
C LEU A 115 18.81 -11.45 -5.83
N LYS A 116 19.70 -10.72 -5.14
CA LYS A 116 20.82 -11.31 -4.38
C LYS A 116 20.64 -11.29 -2.85
N CYS A 117 19.45 -10.98 -2.35
CA CYS A 117 19.17 -11.15 -0.92
C CYS A 117 19.20 -12.64 -0.55
N LYS A 118 19.76 -13.00 0.62
CA LYS A 118 19.60 -14.38 1.13
C LYS A 118 18.10 -14.70 1.22
N PRO A 119 17.66 -15.86 0.72
CA PRO A 119 16.30 -16.35 0.93
C PRO A 119 15.90 -16.19 2.41
N GLY A 120 14.70 -15.70 2.71
CA GLY A 120 14.25 -15.43 4.09
C GLY A 120 14.39 -13.99 4.59
N SER A 121 15.33 -13.20 4.05
CA SER A 121 15.62 -11.86 4.60
C SER A 121 14.60 -10.80 4.18
N LEU A 122 14.13 -10.89 2.93
CA LEU A 122 13.03 -10.07 2.41
C LEU A 122 11.68 -10.47 3.03
N ASP A 123 11.56 -11.74 3.43
CA ASP A 123 10.34 -12.29 4.01
C ASP A 123 10.04 -11.60 5.33
N LEU A 124 11.05 -11.34 6.17
CA LEU A 124 10.83 -10.63 7.44
C LEU A 124 10.30 -9.20 7.27
N VAL A 125 10.87 -8.42 6.34
CA VAL A 125 10.42 -7.03 6.09
C VAL A 125 9.00 -7.06 5.52
N THR A 126 8.74 -8.03 4.64
CA THR A 126 7.43 -8.25 4.03
C THR A 126 6.40 -8.71 5.06
N ASP A 127 6.77 -9.56 6.01
CA ASP A 127 5.89 -10.09 7.05
C ASP A 127 5.55 -9.02 8.09
N ASN A 128 6.53 -8.21 8.49
CA ASN A 128 6.24 -7.03 9.32
C ASN A 128 5.32 -6.05 8.58
N PHE A 129 5.55 -5.84 7.28
CA PHE A 129 4.72 -4.95 6.48
C PHE A 129 3.30 -5.48 6.34
N ARG A 130 3.16 -6.79 6.10
CA ARG A 130 1.87 -7.50 6.11
C ARG A 130 1.16 -7.32 7.44
N TYR A 131 1.82 -7.62 8.55
CA TYR A 131 1.22 -7.51 9.88
C TYR A 131 0.73 -6.08 10.15
N ASP A 132 1.57 -5.09 9.87
CA ASP A 132 1.31 -3.69 10.13
C ASP A 132 0.15 -3.17 9.27
N LEU A 133 0.16 -3.48 7.97
CA LEU A 133 -0.92 -3.09 7.06
C LEU A 133 -2.23 -3.82 7.35
N ASN A 134 -2.19 -5.09 7.73
CA ASN A 134 -3.39 -5.83 8.15
C ASN A 134 -3.98 -5.23 9.43
N SER A 135 -3.15 -4.91 10.43
CA SER A 135 -3.62 -4.26 11.66
C SER A 135 -4.32 -2.93 11.39
N ILE A 136 -3.71 -2.09 10.56
CA ILE A 136 -4.28 -0.80 10.16
C ILE A 136 -5.59 -1.02 9.37
N ALA A 137 -5.57 -1.93 8.39
CA ALA A 137 -6.75 -2.25 7.60
C ALA A 137 -7.91 -2.76 8.47
N SER A 138 -7.62 -3.62 9.46
CA SER A 138 -8.62 -4.17 10.38
C SER A 138 -9.24 -3.08 11.24
N LYS A 139 -8.44 -2.19 11.83
CA LYS A 139 -8.95 -1.06 12.60
C LYS A 139 -9.87 -0.17 11.75
N MET A 140 -9.44 0.16 10.53
CA MET A 140 -10.26 0.96 9.60
C MET A 140 -11.53 0.22 9.18
N SER A 141 -11.45 -1.09 9.01
CA SER A 141 -12.61 -1.92 8.70
C SER A 141 -13.64 -1.91 9.82
N GLU A 142 -13.20 -2.07 11.06
CA GLU A 142 -14.05 -2.05 12.25
C GLU A 142 -14.73 -0.69 12.44
N GLU A 143 -13.96 0.39 12.36
CA GLU A 143 -14.46 1.77 12.50
C GLU A 143 -15.50 2.11 11.42
N ALA A 144 -15.24 1.73 10.17
CA ALA A 144 -16.12 2.00 9.04
C ALA A 144 -17.17 0.91 8.79
N LYS A 145 -17.19 -0.16 9.59
CA LYS A 145 -18.08 -1.34 9.47
C LYS A 145 -18.07 -1.91 8.05
N LEU A 146 -16.87 -2.13 7.50
CA LEU A 146 -16.74 -2.59 6.12
C LEU A 146 -17.10 -4.07 5.99
N ASN A 147 -17.89 -4.39 4.97
CA ASN A 147 -18.07 -5.77 4.53
C ASN A 147 -16.85 -6.20 3.69
N HIS A 148 -16.27 -7.35 4.03
CA HIS A 148 -15.12 -7.92 3.32
C HIS A 148 -15.57 -8.85 2.20
N SER A 149 -15.08 -8.55 1.00
CA SER A 149 -15.29 -9.37 -0.19
C SER A 149 -14.35 -10.57 -0.24
N ASP A 150 -14.74 -11.59 -0.99
CA ASP A 150 -13.83 -12.69 -1.31
C ASP A 150 -12.76 -12.23 -2.30
N ILE A 151 -13.17 -11.44 -3.29
CA ILE A 151 -12.30 -10.87 -4.31
C ILE A 151 -12.40 -9.35 -4.28
N ALA A 152 -11.27 -8.66 -4.24
CA ALA A 152 -11.22 -7.21 -4.42
C ALA A 152 -10.44 -6.87 -5.71
N ILE A 153 -11.03 -6.05 -6.57
CA ILE A 153 -10.44 -5.61 -7.84
C ILE A 153 -10.23 -4.11 -7.77
N HIS A 154 -9.00 -3.65 -7.79
CA HIS A 154 -8.72 -2.21 -7.86
C HIS A 154 -8.45 -1.78 -9.30
N VAL A 155 -9.26 -0.85 -9.79
CA VAL A 155 -9.13 -0.29 -11.13
C VAL A 155 -8.86 1.20 -11.06
N ARG A 156 -7.65 1.60 -11.46
CA ARG A 156 -7.25 3.01 -11.49
C ARG A 156 -7.42 3.58 -12.89
N CYS A 157 -8.67 3.82 -13.28
CA CYS A 157 -9.01 4.19 -14.64
C CYS A 157 -8.43 5.56 -15.08
N GLY A 158 -8.41 6.56 -14.20
CA GLY A 158 -7.91 7.90 -14.54
C GLY A 158 -6.47 7.89 -15.05
N ASP A 159 -5.59 7.13 -14.40
CA ASP A 159 -4.20 6.99 -14.85
C ASP A 159 -4.09 6.17 -16.15
N ALA A 160 -4.93 5.14 -16.32
CA ALA A 160 -4.91 4.28 -17.50
C ALA A 160 -5.40 5.00 -18.78
N LEU A 161 -6.35 5.93 -18.66
CA LEU A 161 -6.85 6.70 -19.80
C LEU A 161 -5.98 7.91 -20.13
N ARG A 162 -5.09 8.31 -19.23
CA ARG A 162 -4.11 9.38 -19.44
C ARG A 162 -2.85 8.77 -20.04
N THR A 163 -2.95 8.49 -21.34
CA THR A 163 -1.95 7.81 -22.21
C THR A 163 -0.56 8.46 -22.28
N THR A 164 -0.28 9.53 -21.52
CA THR A 164 1.06 10.13 -21.47
C THR A 164 2.08 9.27 -20.72
N LYS A 165 1.64 8.28 -19.93
CA LYS A 165 2.53 7.34 -19.22
C LYS A 165 2.21 5.91 -19.64
N ASN A 166 3.09 5.33 -20.47
CA ASN A 166 2.97 3.96 -21.00
C ASN A 166 3.01 2.84 -19.92
N SER A 167 3.04 3.19 -18.64
CA SER A 167 3.14 2.23 -17.52
C SER A 167 1.78 1.91 -16.88
N TYR A 168 0.68 2.51 -17.36
CA TYR A 168 -0.67 2.27 -16.84
C TYR A 168 -1.59 1.68 -17.91
N GLY A 169 -2.51 0.81 -17.50
CA GLY A 169 -3.45 0.16 -18.40
C GLY A 169 -4.61 -0.49 -17.66
N ILE A 170 -5.66 -0.82 -18.42
CA ILE A 170 -6.81 -1.61 -17.96
C ILE A 170 -6.68 -2.99 -18.59
N LEU A 171 -6.86 -4.04 -17.80
CA LEU A 171 -6.84 -5.39 -18.33
C LEU A 171 -8.10 -5.63 -19.17
N PRO A 172 -8.02 -6.39 -20.27
CA PRO A 172 -9.22 -6.87 -20.95
C PRO A 172 -10.16 -7.58 -19.96
N HIS A 173 -11.48 -7.44 -20.13
CA HIS A 173 -12.47 -8.04 -19.23
C HIS A 173 -12.28 -9.55 -19.05
N SER A 174 -11.99 -10.25 -20.15
CA SER A 174 -11.66 -11.68 -20.16
C SER A 174 -10.43 -12.06 -19.32
N THR A 175 -9.52 -11.12 -19.07
CA THR A 175 -8.37 -11.37 -18.19
C THR A 175 -8.81 -11.44 -16.73
N TYR A 176 -9.75 -10.61 -16.29
CA TYR A 176 -10.29 -10.69 -14.93
C TYR A 176 -11.00 -12.03 -14.71
N SER A 177 -11.88 -12.44 -15.62
CA SER A 177 -12.61 -13.71 -15.47
C SER A 177 -11.66 -14.92 -15.52
N ARG A 178 -10.65 -14.91 -16.38
CA ARG A 178 -9.61 -15.96 -16.41
C ARG A 178 -8.90 -16.08 -15.06
N ILE A 179 -8.38 -14.98 -14.51
CA ILE A 179 -7.67 -14.97 -13.21
C ILE A 179 -8.60 -15.47 -12.09
N ILE A 180 -9.86 -15.04 -12.08
CA ILE A 180 -10.84 -15.50 -11.08
C ILE A 180 -11.10 -17.00 -11.21
N ARG A 181 -11.23 -17.53 -12.44
CA ARG A 181 -11.46 -18.97 -12.67
C ARG A 181 -10.25 -19.83 -12.32
N GLU A 182 -9.04 -19.29 -12.32
CA GLU A 182 -7.84 -20.00 -11.86
C GLU A 182 -7.92 -20.31 -10.36
N GLU A 183 -8.45 -19.39 -9.55
CA GLU A 183 -8.66 -19.58 -8.11
C GLU A 183 -10.00 -20.29 -7.80
N PHE A 184 -11.04 -20.03 -8.60
CA PHE A 184 -12.39 -20.56 -8.44
C PHE A 184 -12.84 -21.30 -9.69
N PRO A 185 -12.37 -22.55 -9.91
CA PRO A 185 -12.70 -23.30 -11.12
C PRO A 185 -14.21 -23.56 -11.24
N GLY A 186 -14.73 -23.46 -12.48
CA GLY A 186 -16.15 -23.64 -12.79
C GLY A 186 -17.02 -22.44 -12.36
N ASP A 187 -18.23 -22.73 -11.87
CA ASP A 187 -19.18 -21.75 -11.33
C ASP A 187 -19.19 -21.76 -9.79
N SER A 188 -18.03 -22.05 -9.18
CA SER A 188 -17.90 -22.25 -7.74
C SER A 188 -17.93 -20.96 -6.92
N LEU A 189 -17.72 -19.80 -7.55
CA LEU A 189 -17.74 -18.52 -6.86
C LEU A 189 -19.18 -18.11 -6.49
N LYS A 190 -19.54 -18.34 -5.23
CA LYS A 190 -20.78 -17.85 -4.58
C LYS A 190 -20.55 -16.62 -3.68
N GLY A 191 -19.35 -16.04 -3.80
CA GLY A 191 -18.84 -14.99 -2.94
C GLY A 191 -19.15 -13.58 -3.42
N THR A 192 -18.42 -12.62 -2.86
CA THR A 192 -18.49 -11.21 -3.28
C THR A 192 -17.25 -10.80 -4.07
N ILE A 193 -17.47 -10.16 -5.21
CA ILE A 193 -16.46 -9.45 -6.00
C ILE A 193 -16.68 -7.95 -5.80
N SER A 194 -15.75 -7.28 -5.14
CA SER A 194 -15.77 -5.83 -4.96
C SER A 194 -14.84 -5.15 -5.95
N ILE A 195 -15.38 -4.32 -6.84
CA ILE A 195 -14.59 -3.43 -7.68
C ILE A 195 -14.40 -2.12 -6.92
N VAL A 196 -13.16 -1.73 -6.70
CA VAL A 196 -12.78 -0.52 -5.97
C VAL A 196 -12.14 0.47 -6.94
N THR A 197 -12.71 1.66 -7.05
CA THR A 197 -12.21 2.72 -7.93
C THR A 197 -12.49 4.10 -7.36
N GLN A 198 -11.92 5.14 -7.99
CA GLN A 198 -12.20 6.53 -7.59
C GLN A 198 -13.61 6.96 -8.02
N PRO A 199 -14.22 7.96 -7.35
CA PRO A 199 -15.51 8.50 -7.78
C PRO A 199 -15.50 8.97 -9.23
N PHE A 200 -16.64 8.92 -9.91
CA PHE A 200 -16.75 9.35 -11.31
C PHE A 200 -17.07 10.83 -11.47
N ASP A 201 -17.62 11.47 -10.43
CA ASP A 201 -18.08 12.84 -10.50
C ASP A 201 -16.89 13.81 -10.41
N ALA A 202 -16.86 14.78 -11.33
CA ALA A 202 -15.72 15.67 -11.54
C ALA A 202 -15.33 16.50 -10.30
N GLU A 203 -16.28 16.74 -9.38
CA GLU A 203 -16.05 17.46 -8.13
C GLU A 203 -15.15 16.69 -7.16
N TYR A 204 -15.22 15.35 -7.15
CA TYR A 204 -14.43 14.47 -6.27
C TYR A 204 -13.17 13.93 -6.96
N LEU A 205 -13.06 14.14 -8.27
CA LEU A 205 -11.87 13.77 -9.04
C LEU A 205 -10.72 14.75 -8.84
N ARG A 206 -9.49 14.23 -9.00
CA ARG A 206 -8.31 15.07 -9.19
C ARG A 206 -8.55 15.96 -10.40
N LEU A 207 -8.08 17.21 -10.36
CA LEU A 207 -8.21 18.16 -11.47
C LEU A 207 -7.84 17.53 -12.82
N GLU A 208 -6.77 16.74 -12.78
CA GLU A 208 -6.19 16.07 -13.93
C GLU A 208 -6.99 14.87 -14.48
N ASP A 209 -7.92 14.33 -13.68
CA ASP A 209 -8.75 13.18 -14.04
C ASP A 209 -10.18 13.59 -14.41
N ARG A 210 -10.54 14.88 -14.27
CA ARG A 210 -11.92 15.34 -14.49
C ARG A 210 -12.45 15.00 -15.88
N GLU A 211 -11.60 15.07 -16.89
CA GLU A 211 -11.97 14.77 -18.29
C GLU A 211 -12.16 13.27 -18.55
N SER A 212 -11.62 12.40 -17.69
CA SER A 212 -11.73 10.94 -17.85
C SER A 212 -12.86 10.32 -17.03
N GLY A 213 -13.50 11.06 -16.11
CA GLY A 213 -14.56 10.55 -15.22
C GLY A 213 -15.70 9.83 -15.95
N ALA A 214 -16.25 10.44 -17.01
CA ALA A 214 -17.34 9.84 -17.80
C ALA A 214 -16.90 8.57 -18.54
N LYS A 215 -15.68 8.57 -19.11
CA LYS A 215 -15.12 7.37 -19.78
C LYS A 215 -14.85 6.26 -18.77
N CYS A 216 -14.37 6.61 -17.58
CA CYS A 216 -14.15 5.66 -16.51
C CYS A 216 -15.44 5.03 -16.01
N ARG A 217 -16.52 5.80 -15.89
CA ARG A 217 -17.84 5.26 -15.57
C ARG A 217 -18.23 4.15 -16.55
N ILE A 218 -18.17 4.43 -17.85
CA ILE A 218 -18.53 3.47 -18.91
C ILE A 218 -17.70 2.19 -18.80
N ILE A 219 -16.37 2.31 -18.69
CA ILE A 219 -15.48 1.14 -18.63
C ILE A 219 -15.74 0.29 -17.39
N ILE A 220 -15.93 0.93 -16.22
CA ILE A 220 -16.14 0.21 -14.97
C ILE A 220 -17.53 -0.42 -14.92
N GLU A 221 -18.56 0.27 -15.40
CA GLU A 221 -19.92 -0.29 -15.48
C GLU A 221 -19.98 -1.47 -16.47
N ASP A 222 -19.26 -1.40 -17.59
CA ASP A 222 -19.13 -2.53 -18.52
C ASP A 222 -18.38 -3.71 -17.89
N LEU A 223 -17.33 -3.46 -17.09
CA LEU A 223 -16.65 -4.50 -16.31
C LEU A 223 -17.58 -5.13 -15.27
N VAL A 224 -18.37 -4.33 -14.54
CA VAL A 224 -19.37 -4.83 -13.58
C VAL A 224 -20.38 -5.73 -14.30
N SER A 225 -20.92 -5.29 -15.44
CA SER A 225 -21.87 -6.06 -16.24
C SER A 225 -21.26 -7.37 -16.71
N TYR A 226 -20.04 -7.32 -17.24
CA TYR A 226 -19.30 -8.51 -17.68
C TYR A 226 -19.10 -9.52 -16.55
N LEU A 227 -18.65 -9.08 -15.37
CA LEU A 227 -18.41 -9.98 -14.24
C LEU A 227 -19.71 -10.59 -13.68
N ARG A 228 -20.84 -9.86 -13.71
CA ARG A 228 -22.15 -10.42 -13.34
C ARG A 228 -22.61 -11.50 -14.32
N GLN A 229 -22.30 -11.35 -15.61
CA GLN A 229 -22.60 -12.36 -16.62
C GLN A 229 -21.70 -13.59 -16.47
N GLU A 230 -20.41 -13.40 -16.22
CA GLU A 230 -19.43 -14.49 -16.07
C GLU A 230 -19.58 -15.27 -14.76
N PHE A 231 -20.00 -14.59 -13.68
CA PHE A 231 -20.14 -15.15 -12.34
C PHE A 231 -21.54 -14.88 -11.77
N PRO A 232 -22.60 -15.49 -12.33
CA PRO A 232 -23.99 -15.18 -11.97
C PRO A 232 -24.35 -15.54 -10.52
N SER A 233 -23.58 -16.42 -9.88
CA SER A 233 -23.77 -16.79 -8.47
C SER A 233 -23.05 -15.84 -7.50
N ALA A 234 -22.19 -14.96 -8.00
CA ALA A 234 -21.42 -14.03 -7.17
C ALA A 234 -22.11 -12.66 -7.08
N GLN A 235 -22.00 -12.01 -5.94
CA GLN A 235 -22.40 -10.61 -5.80
C GLN A 235 -21.28 -9.72 -6.33
N VAL A 236 -21.58 -8.85 -7.30
CA VAL A 236 -20.62 -7.87 -7.84
C VAL A 236 -21.00 -6.46 -7.39
N ASP A 237 -20.16 -5.89 -6.54
CA ASP A 237 -20.34 -4.57 -5.92
C ASP A 237 -19.31 -3.56 -6.46
N LEU A 238 -19.75 -2.33 -6.68
CA LEU A 238 -18.90 -1.20 -7.05
C LEU A 238 -18.74 -0.25 -5.86
N HIS A 239 -17.50 -0.07 -5.41
CA HIS A 239 -17.11 0.86 -4.35
C HIS A 239 -16.40 2.07 -4.99
N ASN A 240 -17.16 3.12 -5.23
CA ASN A 240 -16.68 4.39 -5.80
C ASN A 240 -17.33 5.61 -5.15
N HIS A 241 -17.93 5.45 -3.96
CA HIS A 241 -18.66 6.53 -3.30
C HIS A 241 -17.68 7.60 -2.81
N HIS A 242 -18.06 8.88 -2.89
CA HIS A 242 -17.18 9.99 -2.49
C HIS A 242 -16.85 10.02 -0.99
N SER A 243 -17.63 9.30 -0.17
CA SER A 243 -17.34 9.10 1.26
C SER A 243 -16.35 7.97 1.52
N ASP A 244 -16.01 7.14 0.52
CA ASP A 244 -14.99 6.10 0.70
C ASP A 244 -13.63 6.79 0.81
N THR A 245 -13.08 6.77 2.01
CA THR A 245 -11.74 7.27 2.25
C THR A 245 -10.71 6.33 1.62
N ILE A 246 -9.52 6.86 1.31
CA ILE A 246 -8.42 6.04 0.79
C ILE A 246 -8.03 4.92 1.78
N ALA A 247 -8.19 5.16 3.09
CA ALA A 247 -8.01 4.15 4.12
C ALA A 247 -9.01 3.00 4.00
N MET A 248 -10.30 3.30 3.79
CA MET A 248 -11.34 2.30 3.56
C MET A 248 -11.08 1.52 2.27
N THR A 249 -10.77 2.22 1.18
CA THR A 249 -10.36 1.63 -0.11
C THR A 249 -9.20 0.66 0.09
N TYR A 250 -8.19 1.05 0.88
CA TYR A 250 -7.04 0.21 1.16
C TYR A 250 -7.41 -1.02 1.99
N ALA A 251 -8.24 -0.84 3.03
CA ALA A 251 -8.70 -1.94 3.88
C ALA A 251 -9.47 -3.00 3.08
N ARG A 252 -10.29 -2.61 2.11
CA ARG A 252 -10.98 -3.55 1.20
C ARG A 252 -10.01 -4.42 0.40
N LEU A 253 -8.89 -3.86 -0.03
CA LEU A 253 -7.88 -4.57 -0.82
C LEU A 253 -7.01 -5.48 0.04
N VAL A 254 -6.62 -5.03 1.23
CA VAL A 254 -5.79 -5.85 2.15
C VAL A 254 -6.61 -7.01 2.71
N LEU A 255 -7.87 -6.77 3.08
CA LEU A 255 -8.71 -7.74 3.78
C LEU A 255 -9.64 -8.53 2.84
N ALA A 256 -9.33 -8.56 1.55
CA ALA A 256 -10.01 -9.47 0.63
C ALA A 256 -9.68 -10.92 1.03
N LYS A 257 -10.71 -11.75 1.22
CA LYS A 257 -10.52 -13.06 1.88
C LYS A 257 -9.74 -14.08 1.05
N LYS A 258 -9.74 -13.91 -0.27
CA LYS A 258 -9.21 -14.91 -1.21
C LYS A 258 -8.23 -14.31 -2.21
N MET A 259 -8.58 -13.18 -2.81
CA MET A 259 -7.75 -12.62 -3.86
C MET A 259 -7.93 -11.10 -4.00
N THR A 260 -6.81 -10.43 -4.28
CA THR A 260 -6.78 -9.04 -4.71
C THR A 260 -6.19 -8.92 -6.11
N ILE A 261 -6.98 -8.39 -7.06
CA ILE A 261 -6.54 -8.13 -8.44
C ILE A 261 -6.21 -6.64 -8.57
N CYS A 262 -4.99 -6.35 -8.98
CA CYS A 262 -4.46 -5.00 -9.03
C CYS A 262 -4.00 -4.60 -10.43
N GLY A 263 -4.44 -3.42 -10.89
CA GLY A 263 -3.74 -2.71 -11.96
C GLY A 263 -2.39 -2.15 -11.49
N PRO A 264 -1.49 -1.74 -12.42
CA PRO A 264 -0.20 -1.15 -12.09
C PRO A 264 -0.42 0.18 -11.32
N SER A 265 -0.25 0.15 -10.01
CA SER A 265 -0.35 1.31 -9.13
C SER A 265 0.43 1.03 -7.85
N THR A 266 1.21 2.00 -7.39
CA THR A 266 1.92 1.96 -6.10
C THR A 266 0.97 1.74 -4.92
N PHE A 267 -0.25 2.29 -4.97
CA PHE A 267 -1.29 2.05 -3.98
C PHE A 267 -1.67 0.58 -3.91
N CYS A 268 -1.92 -0.03 -5.07
CA CYS A 268 -2.41 -1.40 -5.15
C CYS A 268 -1.32 -2.43 -4.84
N LYS A 269 -0.10 -2.19 -5.34
CA LYS A 269 1.04 -3.07 -5.10
C LYS A 269 1.24 -3.36 -3.62
N MET A 270 1.04 -2.36 -2.77
CA MET A 270 1.27 -2.48 -1.33
C MET A 270 0.14 -3.25 -0.64
N ALA A 271 -1.10 -3.02 -1.09
CA ALA A 271 -2.22 -3.84 -0.64
C ALA A 271 -2.05 -5.31 -1.04
N SER A 272 -1.62 -5.60 -2.28
CA SER A 272 -1.34 -6.97 -2.75
C SER A 272 -0.21 -7.67 -2.00
N VAL A 273 0.77 -6.92 -1.48
CA VAL A 273 1.82 -7.51 -0.65
C VAL A 273 1.26 -7.87 0.73
N ALA A 274 0.28 -7.10 1.22
CA ALA A 274 -0.34 -7.28 2.53
C ALA A 274 -1.42 -8.37 2.58
N SER A 275 -2.18 -8.53 1.50
CA SER A 275 -3.18 -9.60 1.29
C SER A 275 -2.52 -10.95 1.09
#